data_AF-A0A537VCI5-F1
#
_entry.id   AF-A0A537VCI5-F1
#
_cell.length_a   1.000
_cell.length_b   1.000
_cell.length_c   1.000
_cell.angle_alpha   90.00
_cell.angle_beta   90.00
_cell.angle_gamma   90.00
#
_symmetry.space_group_name_H-M   'P 1'
#
loop_
_entity.id
_entity.type
_entity.pdbx_description
1 polymer ?
#
loop_
_entity_poly.entity_id
_entity_poly.type
_entity_poly.pdbx_seq_one_letter_code
_entity_poly.pdbx_strand_id
1 'polypeptide(L)'
;MPDPVTALQLYARRSVDVLGPYVAPDLARRSLAARRGTQVTTDRGATWVGLFLNTQSLILSDVHVRQAIARSLDRPAIVEGLVREWGEELDAPSAGDGLRTAPTFDRYPYGAGRAAALLSGAGWKTVKGARSRRRGAMELSITVATVS
;
A
#
# COMPACT_ATOMS: atom_id res chain seq x y z
N MET A 1 7.17 -8.72 17.94
CA MET A 1 6.36 -7.82 18.79
C MET A 1 4.97 -8.43 18.89
N PRO A 2 4.29 -8.43 20.06
CA PRO A 2 2.90 -8.87 20.12
C PRO A 2 2.03 -7.98 19.22
N ASP A 3 0.83 -8.44 18.86
CA ASP A 3 -0.08 -7.69 18.01
C ASP A 3 -0.37 -6.27 18.58
N PRO A 4 -0.81 -5.31 17.73
CA PRO A 4 -1.01 -3.93 18.16
C PRO A 4 -1.93 -3.75 19.37
N VAL A 5 -2.94 -4.62 19.53
CA VAL A 5 -3.89 -4.54 20.66
C VAL A 5 -3.21 -4.99 21.95
N THR A 6 -2.48 -6.10 21.91
CA THR A 6 -1.70 -6.57 23.06
C THR A 6 -0.61 -5.57 23.46
N ALA A 7 0.08 -4.97 22.49
CA ALA A 7 1.07 -3.92 22.75
C ALA A 7 0.44 -2.70 23.45
N LEU A 8 -0.74 -2.26 22.99
CA LEU A 8 -1.49 -1.18 23.63
C LEU A 8 -1.92 -1.53 25.06
N GLN A 9 -2.35 -2.77 25.31
CA GLN A 9 -2.72 -3.22 26.66
C GLN A 9 -1.52 -3.23 27.60
N LEU A 10 -0.36 -3.69 27.13
CA LEU A 10 0.90 -3.66 27.88
C LEU A 10 1.28 -2.23 28.27
N TYR A 11 1.14 -1.28 27.34
CA TYR A 11 1.39 0.13 27.61
C TYR A 11 0.38 0.71 28.59
N ALA A 12 -0.91 0.44 28.37
CA ALA A 12 -2.00 0.93 29.23
C ALA A 12 -1.86 0.51 30.69
N ARG A 13 -1.34 -0.69 30.95
CA ARG A 13 -1.08 -1.21 32.30
C ARG A 13 0.32 -0.88 32.84
N ARG A 14 1.08 -0.03 32.13
CA ARG A 14 2.46 0.36 32.48
C ARG A 14 3.43 -0.83 32.58
N SER A 15 3.19 -1.89 31.82
CA SER A 15 4.17 -2.98 31.67
C SER A 15 5.26 -2.65 30.64
N VAL A 16 5.02 -1.66 29.78
CA VAL A 16 6.01 -1.08 28.87
C VAL A 16 5.83 0.43 28.85
N ASP A 17 6.94 1.16 28.67
CA ASP A 17 6.95 2.63 28.68
C ASP A 17 6.96 3.23 27.27
N VAL A 18 7.32 2.43 26.25
CA VAL A 18 7.47 2.88 24.87
C VAL A 18 6.85 1.87 23.91
N LEU A 19 6.16 2.37 22.90
CA LEU A 19 5.68 1.60 21.75
C LEU A 19 6.40 2.07 20.48
N GLY A 20 6.94 1.13 19.71
CA GLY A 20 7.60 1.39 18.43
C GLY A 20 6.61 1.58 17.27
N PRO A 21 7.09 1.93 16.06
CA PRO A 21 6.29 2.44 14.92
C PRO A 21 5.30 1.43 14.29
N TYR A 22 5.21 0.21 14.82
CA TYR A 22 4.37 -0.88 14.29
C TYR A 22 2.94 -0.92 14.85
N VAL A 23 2.54 0.06 15.66
CA VAL A 23 1.13 0.20 16.03
C VAL A 23 0.35 0.75 14.84
N ALA A 24 -0.77 0.09 14.52
CA ALA A 24 -1.68 0.53 13.46
C ALA A 24 -1.89 2.06 13.57
N PRO A 25 -1.63 2.84 12.50
CA PRO A 25 -1.59 4.31 12.57
C PRO A 25 -2.85 4.93 13.18
N ASP A 26 -4.00 4.28 13.02
CA ASP A 26 -5.28 4.68 13.59
C ASP A 26 -5.40 4.35 15.10
N LEU A 27 -4.80 3.24 15.55
CA LEU A 27 -4.82 2.78 16.94
C LEU A 27 -4.02 3.73 17.84
N ALA A 28 -2.83 4.17 17.42
CA ALA A 28 -2.00 5.11 18.17
C ALA A 28 -2.76 6.43 18.43
N ARG A 29 -3.47 6.95 17.43
CA ARG A 29 -4.26 8.19 17.58
C ARG A 29 -5.46 8.02 18.51
N ARG A 30 -6.30 7.01 18.29
CA ARG A 30 -7.56 6.88 19.06
C ARG A 30 -7.33 6.54 20.53
N SER A 31 -6.23 5.85 20.85
CA SER A 31 -6.05 5.23 22.15
C SER A 31 -4.87 5.75 22.98
N LEU A 32 -3.84 6.34 22.36
CA LEU A 32 -2.65 6.86 23.06
C LEU A 32 -2.68 8.38 23.18
N ALA A 33 -3.03 9.12 22.12
CA ALA A 33 -3.08 10.59 22.17
C ALA A 33 -4.17 11.12 23.13
N ALA A 34 -5.22 10.34 23.37
CA ALA A 34 -6.27 10.67 24.34
C ALA A 34 -5.89 10.37 25.80
N ARG A 35 -4.74 9.72 26.06
CA ARG A 35 -4.31 9.35 27.41
C ARG A 35 -3.48 10.45 28.05
N ARG A 36 -3.87 10.86 29.27
CA ARG A 36 -3.06 11.77 30.09
C ARG A 36 -1.70 11.15 30.39
N GLY A 37 -0.63 11.91 30.15
CA GLY A 37 0.75 11.48 30.39
C GLY A 37 1.37 10.68 29.24
N THR A 38 0.67 10.53 28.12
CA THR A 38 1.22 9.90 26.91
C THR A 38 1.62 10.97 25.90
N GLN A 39 2.86 10.91 25.42
CA GLN A 39 3.34 11.70 24.30
C GLN A 39 3.41 10.83 23.05
N VAL A 40 2.86 11.32 21.95
CA VAL A 40 2.97 10.69 20.63
C VAL A 40 3.89 11.56 19.78
N THR A 41 4.95 10.97 19.23
CA THR A 41 5.87 11.63 18.30
C THR A 41 5.86 10.90 16.97
N THR A 42 6.03 11.64 15.88
CA THR A 42 6.27 11.07 14.56
C THR A 42 7.43 11.74 13.85
N ASP A 43 8.00 10.97 12.95
CA ASP A 43 9.04 11.40 12.03
C ASP A 43 8.63 11.05 10.60
N ARG A 44 9.41 11.51 9.62
CA ARG A 44 9.40 10.89 8.28
C ARG A 44 10.02 9.50 8.42
N GLY A 45 9.19 8.55 8.85
CA GLY A 45 9.63 7.20 9.16
C GLY A 45 10.22 6.49 7.95
N ALA A 46 11.13 5.55 8.19
CA ALA A 46 11.68 4.65 7.16
C ALA A 46 10.70 3.56 6.70
N THR A 47 9.48 3.55 7.25
CA THR A 47 8.48 2.51 7.00
C THR A 47 7.61 2.92 5.82
N TRP A 48 7.64 2.12 4.78
CA TRP A 48 6.76 2.24 3.63
C TRP A 48 6.06 0.90 3.40
N VAL A 49 4.86 0.94 2.84
CA VAL A 49 4.09 -0.24 2.46
C VAL A 49 3.95 -0.23 0.95
N GLY A 50 4.20 -1.37 0.31
CA GLY A 50 4.08 -1.50 -1.13
C GLY A 50 3.71 -2.92 -1.55
N LEU A 51 3.25 -3.05 -2.79
CA LEU A 51 3.02 -4.34 -3.44
C LEU A 51 4.25 -4.72 -4.26
N PHE A 52 4.84 -5.87 -3.93
CA PHE A 52 5.92 -6.45 -4.72
C PHE A 52 5.33 -7.37 -5.78
N LEU A 53 5.55 -7.03 -7.04
CA LEU A 53 4.95 -7.74 -8.17
C LEU A 53 5.92 -8.80 -8.71
N ASN A 54 5.55 -10.07 -8.62
CA ASN A 54 6.37 -11.18 -9.11
C ASN A 54 6.39 -11.22 -10.64
N THR A 55 7.48 -10.75 -11.26
CA THR A 55 7.66 -10.70 -12.72
C THR A 55 7.86 -12.06 -13.39
N GLN A 56 8.01 -13.14 -12.61
CA GLN A 56 8.08 -14.52 -13.11
C GLN A 56 6.70 -15.17 -13.25
N SER A 57 5.63 -14.53 -12.77
CA SER A 57 4.25 -15.02 -12.94
C SER A 57 3.78 -14.86 -14.40
N LEU A 58 2.95 -15.79 -14.88
CA LEU A 58 2.34 -15.73 -16.22
C LEU A 58 1.56 -14.43 -16.48
N ILE A 59 1.00 -13.81 -15.43
CA ILE A 59 0.18 -12.60 -15.55
C ILE A 59 1.02 -11.36 -15.27
N LEU A 60 1.83 -11.38 -14.22
CA LEU A 60 2.59 -10.21 -13.76
C LEU A 60 3.92 -10.03 -14.50
N SER A 61 4.33 -10.97 -15.36
CA SER A 61 5.43 -10.79 -16.32
C SER A 61 5.12 -9.71 -17.36
N ASP A 62 3.84 -9.51 -17.68
CA ASP A 62 3.37 -8.46 -18.59
C ASP A 62 3.45 -7.07 -17.94
N VAL A 63 4.29 -6.20 -18.50
CA VAL A 63 4.49 -4.84 -17.98
C VAL A 63 3.20 -4.02 -18.00
N HIS A 64 2.33 -4.21 -18.99
CA HIS A 64 1.07 -3.48 -19.09
C HIS A 64 0.13 -3.85 -17.94
N VAL A 65 0.16 -5.09 -17.47
CA VAL A 65 -0.60 -5.53 -16.30
C VAL A 65 -0.06 -4.86 -15.04
N ARG A 66 1.27 -4.82 -14.85
CA ARG A 66 1.88 -4.14 -13.69
C ARG A 66 1.58 -2.63 -13.68
N GLN A 67 1.66 -1.99 -14.83
CA GLN A 67 1.32 -0.57 -14.97
C GLN A 67 -0.17 -0.31 -14.76
N ALA A 68 -1.05 -1.21 -15.22
CA ALA A 68 -2.48 -1.12 -14.95
C ALA A 68 -2.79 -1.25 -13.46
N ILE A 69 -2.15 -2.18 -12.75
CA ILE A 69 -2.26 -2.30 -11.29
C ILE A 69 -1.87 -0.98 -10.62
N ALA A 70 -0.71 -0.42 -10.96
CA ALA A 70 -0.27 0.86 -10.37
C ALA A 70 -1.27 2.00 -10.60
N ARG A 71 -1.84 2.10 -11.81
CA ARG A 71 -2.85 3.12 -12.16
C ARG A 71 -4.26 2.84 -11.61
N SER A 72 -4.52 1.63 -11.12
CA SER A 72 -5.79 1.26 -10.47
C SER A 72 -5.81 1.60 -8.99
N LEU A 73 -4.66 1.92 -8.39
CA LEU A 73 -4.57 2.29 -6.98
C LEU A 73 -4.78 3.79 -6.80
N ASP A 74 -5.88 4.17 -6.16
CA ASP A 74 -6.11 5.54 -5.69
C ASP A 74 -5.31 5.77 -4.40
N ARG A 75 -4.01 6.04 -4.55
CA ARG A 75 -3.10 6.21 -3.41
C ARG A 75 -3.52 7.37 -2.49
N PRO A 76 -3.96 8.54 -2.98
CA PRO A 76 -4.51 9.59 -2.12
C PRO A 76 -5.68 9.09 -1.26
N ALA A 77 -6.66 8.40 -1.86
CA ALA A 77 -7.80 7.87 -1.11
C ALA A 77 -7.38 6.76 -0.12
N ILE A 78 -6.40 5.92 -0.46
CA ILE A 78 -5.83 4.92 0.46
C ILE A 78 -5.15 5.59 1.64
N VAL A 79 -4.32 6.61 1.38
CA VAL A 79 -3.64 7.39 2.42
C VAL A 79 -4.68 8.04 3.33
N GLU A 80 -5.65 8.75 2.78
CA GLU A 80 -6.74 9.38 3.53
C GLU A 80 -7.55 8.36 4.35
N GLY A 81 -7.88 7.21 3.78
CA GLY A 81 -8.70 6.19 4.43
C GLY A 81 -7.98 5.44 5.56
N LEU A 82 -6.67 5.17 5.41
CA LEU A 82 -5.91 4.31 6.32
C LEU A 82 -5.03 5.06 7.31
N VAL A 83 -4.30 6.08 6.85
CA VAL A 83 -3.24 6.76 7.63
C VAL A 83 -3.46 8.27 7.80
N ARG A 84 -4.41 8.85 7.05
CA ARG A 84 -4.81 10.27 7.08
C ARG A 84 -3.61 11.20 7.03
N GLU A 85 -3.56 12.20 7.92
CA GLU A 85 -2.50 13.21 7.97
C GLU A 85 -1.12 12.68 8.40
N TRP A 86 -1.00 11.37 8.71
CA TRP A 86 0.22 10.73 9.21
C TRP A 86 0.95 9.91 8.15
N GLY A 87 0.40 9.82 6.93
CA GLY A 87 1.09 9.23 5.79
C GLY A 87 1.11 10.18 4.61
N GLU A 88 2.07 9.94 3.72
CA GLU A 88 2.20 10.65 2.45
C GLU A 88 2.21 9.64 1.31
N GLU A 89 1.76 10.07 0.13
CA GLU A 89 1.91 9.26 -1.07
C GLU A 89 3.39 9.09 -1.41
N LEU A 90 3.79 7.86 -1.73
CA LEU A 90 5.14 7.54 -2.19
C LEU A 90 5.12 7.01 -3.61
N ASP A 91 5.98 7.59 -4.45
CA ASP A 91 6.24 7.12 -5.81
C ASP A 91 7.45 6.16 -5.89
N ALA A 92 8.30 6.14 -4.86
CA ALA A 92 9.50 5.31 -4.79
C ALA A 92 9.80 4.85 -3.35
N PRO A 93 10.46 3.69 -3.18
CA PRO A 93 11.04 3.31 -1.90
C PRO A 93 12.02 4.38 -1.39
N SER A 94 12.07 4.62 -0.08
CA SER A 94 12.91 5.65 0.58
C SER A 94 12.41 7.10 0.52
N ALA A 95 11.09 7.32 0.41
CA ALA A 95 10.48 8.64 0.51
C ALA A 95 11.05 9.72 -0.45
N GLY A 96 11.55 9.28 -1.61
CA GLY A 96 12.14 10.20 -2.60
C GLY A 96 13.47 10.83 -2.15
N ASP A 97 14.23 10.19 -1.25
CA ASP A 97 15.61 10.58 -0.95
C ASP A 97 16.41 10.66 -2.26
N GLY A 98 16.78 11.87 -2.66
CA GLY A 98 17.47 12.15 -3.92
C GLY A 98 18.87 11.56 -4.02
N LEU A 99 19.45 11.10 -2.90
CA LEU A 99 20.70 10.34 -2.90
C LEU A 99 20.48 8.85 -3.20
N ARG A 100 19.24 8.36 -3.07
CA ARG A 100 18.85 6.95 -3.18
C ARG A 100 17.84 6.67 -4.29
N THR A 101 17.29 7.71 -4.90
CA THR A 101 16.34 7.64 -6.00
C THR A 101 16.84 8.42 -7.20
N ALA A 102 16.58 7.89 -8.40
CA ALA A 102 16.89 8.60 -9.63
C ALA A 102 16.10 9.92 -9.66
N PRO A 103 16.68 11.02 -10.19
CA PRO A 103 16.04 12.33 -10.22
C PRO A 103 14.77 12.34 -11.07
N THR A 104 14.66 11.40 -12.02
CA THR A 104 13.49 11.25 -12.89
C THR A 104 13.17 9.77 -13.11
N PHE A 105 11.87 9.45 -13.04
CA PHE A 105 11.34 8.13 -13.36
C PHE A 105 9.85 8.24 -13.72
N ASP A 106 9.33 7.24 -14.43
CA ASP A 106 7.92 7.21 -14.82
C ASP A 106 7.01 7.06 -13.61
N ARG A 107 6.04 7.95 -13.50
CA ARG A 107 5.00 7.91 -12.47
C ARG A 107 3.69 7.36 -13.03
N TYR A 108 2.95 6.67 -12.16
CA TYR A 108 1.71 6.00 -12.52
C TYR A 108 0.55 6.56 -11.70
N PRO A 109 0.14 7.83 -11.94
CA PRO A 109 -0.98 8.42 -11.22
C PRO A 109 -2.25 7.61 -11.46
N TYR A 110 -3.11 7.61 -10.44
CA TYR A 110 -4.41 6.97 -10.49
C TYR A 110 -5.18 7.37 -11.75
N GLY A 111 -5.78 6.38 -12.40
CA GLY A 111 -6.52 6.55 -13.63
C GLY A 111 -7.13 5.25 -14.10
N ALA A 112 -8.29 4.91 -13.56
CA ALA A 112 -9.01 3.67 -13.89
C ALA A 112 -9.23 3.48 -15.41
N GLY A 113 -9.54 4.55 -16.14
CA GLY A 113 -9.68 4.51 -17.59
C GLY A 113 -8.38 4.16 -18.33
N ARG A 114 -7.23 4.71 -17.87
CA ARG A 114 -5.90 4.39 -18.41
C ARG A 114 -5.48 2.97 -18.07
N ALA A 115 -5.78 2.49 -16.86
CA ALA A 115 -5.55 1.10 -16.47
C ALA A 115 -6.36 0.14 -17.35
N ALA A 116 -7.64 0.44 -17.58
CA ALA A 116 -8.51 -0.33 -18.47
C ALA A 116 -7.99 -0.35 -19.91
N ALA A 117 -7.48 0.77 -20.42
CA ALA A 117 -6.89 0.87 -21.75
C ALA A 117 -5.60 0.04 -21.89
N LEU A 118 -4.71 0.10 -20.90
CA LEU A 118 -3.49 -0.73 -20.86
C LEU A 118 -3.83 -2.23 -20.92
N LEU A 119 -4.81 -2.67 -20.12
CA LEU A 119 -5.25 -4.06 -20.11
C LEU A 119 -5.87 -4.46 -21.47
N SER A 120 -6.77 -3.63 -22.02
CA SER A 120 -7.38 -3.90 -23.33
C SER A 120 -6.34 -3.96 -24.45
N GLY A 121 -5.36 -3.05 -24.47
CA GLY A 121 -4.26 -3.03 -25.43
C GLY A 121 -3.36 -4.27 -25.33
N ALA A 122 -3.18 -4.81 -24.13
CA ALA A 122 -2.45 -6.06 -23.89
C ALA A 122 -3.31 -7.34 -24.13
N GLY A 123 -4.52 -7.18 -24.68
CA GLY A 123 -5.41 -8.28 -25.04
C GLY A 123 -6.29 -8.82 -23.90
N TRP A 124 -6.29 -8.17 -22.73
CA TRP A 124 -7.18 -8.52 -21.62
C TRP A 124 -8.55 -7.87 -21.79
N LYS A 125 -9.52 -8.66 -22.25
CA LYS A 125 -10.87 -8.21 -22.61
C LYS A 125 -11.87 -8.51 -21.51
N THR A 126 -12.84 -7.61 -21.35
CA THR A 126 -14.05 -7.90 -20.56
C THR A 126 -14.91 -8.89 -21.33
N VAL A 127 -15.37 -9.95 -20.66
CA VAL A 127 -16.30 -10.94 -21.23
C VAL A 127 -17.66 -10.72 -20.58
N LYS A 128 -18.73 -10.66 -21.38
CA LYS A 128 -20.10 -10.45 -20.88
C LYS A 128 -20.45 -11.54 -19.86
N GLY A 129 -20.88 -11.14 -18.67
CA GLY A 129 -21.22 -12.05 -17.57
C GLY A 129 -20.02 -12.55 -16.74
N ALA A 130 -18.77 -12.25 -17.14
CA ALA A 130 -17.59 -12.58 -16.34
C ALA A 130 -17.27 -11.47 -15.34
N ARG A 131 -16.77 -11.86 -14.15
CA ARG A 131 -16.32 -10.92 -13.10
C ARG A 131 -14.91 -10.35 -13.35
N SER A 132 -14.17 -10.98 -14.26
CA SER A 132 -12.75 -10.74 -14.52
C SER A 132 -12.48 -10.65 -16.02
N ARG A 133 -11.39 -9.97 -16.38
CA ARG A 133 -10.92 -9.89 -17.77
C ARG A 133 -10.25 -11.20 -18.17
N ARG A 134 -10.27 -11.51 -19.47
CA ARG A 134 -9.65 -12.72 -20.03
C ARG A 134 -8.78 -12.42 -21.25
N ARG A 135 -7.76 -13.26 -21.45
CA ARG A 135 -6.90 -13.29 -22.63
C ARG A 135 -6.73 -14.74 -23.09
N GLY A 136 -7.47 -15.14 -24.11
CA GLY A 136 -7.59 -16.55 -24.49
C GLY A 136 -8.25 -17.36 -23.37
N ALA A 137 -7.64 -18.48 -22.98
CA ALA A 137 -8.07 -19.30 -21.86
C ALA A 137 -7.68 -18.73 -20.48
N MET A 138 -6.82 -17.70 -20.44
CA MET A 138 -6.34 -17.13 -19.18
C MET A 138 -7.34 -16.13 -18.59
N GLU A 139 -7.53 -16.23 -17.27
CA GLU A 139 -8.27 -15.27 -16.46
C GLU A 139 -7.30 -14.30 -15.77
N LEU A 140 -7.63 -13.01 -15.75
CA LEU A 140 -6.85 -12.00 -15.04
C LEU A 140 -7.13 -12.12 -13.54
N SER A 141 -6.39 -13.00 -12.88
CA SER A 141 -6.49 -13.27 -11.45
C SER A 141 -5.10 -13.23 -10.82
N ILE A 142 -4.97 -12.55 -9.69
CA ILE A 142 -3.72 -12.43 -8.94
C ILE A 142 -3.98 -12.75 -7.47
N THR A 143 -3.01 -13.40 -6.84
CA THR A 143 -3.03 -13.61 -5.38
C THR A 143 -2.21 -12.51 -4.71
N VAL A 144 -2.80 -11.83 -3.75
CA VAL A 144 -2.10 -10.87 -2.90
C VAL A 144 -1.79 -11.56 -1.57
N ALA A 145 -0.52 -11.89 -1.37
CA ALA A 145 -0.04 -12.35 -0.07
C ALA A 145 0.30 -11.14 0.80
N THR A 146 -0.07 -11.20 2.08
CA THR A 146 0.29 -10.18 3.07
C THR A 146 1.25 -10.79 4.08
N VAL A 147 2.14 -9.97 4.62
CA VAL A 147 2.98 -10.34 5.75
C VAL A 147 2.33 -9.78 7.02
N SER A 148 2.13 -10.65 8.00
CA SER A 148 1.56 -10.33 9.32
C SER A 148 2.66 -10.09 10.35
#